data_AF-A0A1Y0H214-F1
#
_entry.id   AF-A0A1Y0H214-F1
#
_cell.length_a   1.000
_cell.length_b   1.000
_cell.length_c   1.000
_cell.angle_alpha   90.00
_cell.angle_beta   90.00
_cell.angle_gamma   90.00
#
_symmetry.space_group_name_H-M   'P 1'
#
loop_
_entity.id
_entity.type
_entity.pdbx_description
1 polymer ?
#
loop_
_entity_poly.entity_id
_entity_poly.type
_entity_poly.pdbx_seq_one_letter_code
_entity_poly.pdbx_strand_id
1 'polypeptide(L)'
;MSASPRFKDKLVHGIEITVTDPSKVQPVELGIHLVHAFYHQSKGIDRLRFFNNNWITKLAGTKRLQNDLEFGKTPEEIIASWQFELNQFKLLKAKYLLY
;
A
#
# COMPACT_ATOMS: atom_id res chain seq x y z
N MET A 1 0.41 -16.30 -14.66
CA MET A 1 1.20 -15.10 -15.02
C MET A 1 0.71 -14.60 -16.38
N SER A 2 0.53 -13.29 -16.56
CA SER A 2 0.06 -12.72 -17.85
C SER A 2 1.06 -13.00 -18.96
N ALA A 3 0.58 -13.39 -20.15
CA ALA A 3 1.43 -13.63 -21.32
C ALA A 3 2.11 -12.34 -21.86
N SER A 4 1.60 -11.17 -21.48
CA SER A 4 2.12 -9.85 -21.88
C SER A 4 2.06 -8.85 -20.70
N PRO A 5 3.14 -8.74 -19.89
CA PRO A 5 3.19 -7.77 -18.79
C PRO A 5 3.34 -6.33 -19.31
N ARG A 6 2.91 -5.35 -18.51
CA ARG A 6 2.87 -3.90 -18.86
C ARG A 6 4.22 -3.33 -19.35
N PHE A 7 5.32 -3.86 -18.83
CA PHE A 7 6.69 -3.42 -19.15
C PHE A 7 7.52 -4.53 -19.80
N LYS A 8 6.87 -5.42 -20.57
CA LYS A 8 7.58 -6.47 -21.32
C LYS A 8 8.71 -5.86 -22.17
N ASP A 9 9.87 -6.53 -22.15
CA ASP A 9 11.09 -6.15 -22.89
C ASP A 9 11.64 -4.74 -22.57
N LYS A 10 11.25 -4.17 -21.42
CA LYS A 10 11.76 -2.88 -20.93
C LYS A 10 12.55 -3.08 -19.64
N LEU A 11 13.74 -2.46 -19.58
CA LEU A 11 14.49 -2.36 -18.33
C LEU A 11 13.70 -1.50 -17.34
N VAL A 12 13.48 -2.04 -16.14
CA VAL A 12 12.84 -1.34 -15.02
C VAL A 12 13.74 -1.43 -13.80
N HIS A 13 13.84 -0.33 -13.06
CA HIS A 13 14.55 -0.29 -11.80
C HIS A 13 13.54 -0.44 -10.67
N GLY A 14 13.89 -1.24 -9.66
CA GLY A 14 13.02 -1.53 -8.54
C GLY A 14 13.78 -2.19 -7.41
N ILE A 15 13.02 -2.80 -6.50
CA ILE A 15 13.54 -3.55 -5.37
C ILE A 15 13.08 -4.99 -5.49
N GLU A 16 13.95 -5.91 -5.09
CA GLU A 16 13.59 -7.30 -4.87
C GLU A 16 13.38 -7.53 -3.37
N ILE A 17 12.28 -8.20 -3.02
CA ILE A 17 11.94 -8.50 -1.63
C ILE A 17 11.84 -10.01 -1.51
N THR A 18 12.74 -10.59 -0.71
CA THR A 18 12.70 -12.00 -0.33
C THR A 18 12.25 -12.11 1.12
N VAL A 19 11.12 -12.75 1.35
CA VAL A 19 10.62 -13.04 2.71
C VAL A 19 11.32 -14.29 3.24
N THR A 20 12.11 -14.12 4.30
CA THR A 20 12.86 -15.21 4.94
C THR A 20 12.11 -15.87 6.09
N ASP A 21 11.26 -15.11 6.80
CA ASP A 21 10.39 -15.60 7.87
C ASP A 21 8.99 -14.97 7.75
N PRO A 22 8.01 -15.71 7.19
CA PRO A 22 6.66 -15.19 6.99
C PRO A 22 5.94 -14.76 8.27
N SER A 23 6.31 -15.31 9.43
CA SER A 23 5.64 -15.01 10.70
C SER A 23 5.98 -13.62 11.26
N LYS A 24 7.09 -13.03 10.79
CA LYS A 24 7.59 -11.72 11.24
C LYS A 24 7.26 -10.58 10.29
N VAL A 25 6.75 -10.88 9.10
CA VAL A 25 6.46 -9.86 8.10
C VAL A 25 5.07 -9.29 8.31
N GLN A 26 4.98 -7.96 8.32
CA GLN A 26 3.72 -7.22 8.29
C GLN A 26 3.49 -6.71 6.86
N PRO A 27 2.84 -7.49 5.98
CA PRO A 27 2.86 -7.24 4.54
C PRO A 27 2.16 -5.94 4.14
N VAL A 28 1.08 -5.57 4.85
CA VAL A 28 0.35 -4.32 4.59
C VAL A 28 1.20 -3.12 4.97
N GLU A 29 1.81 -3.13 6.16
CA GLU A 29 2.70 -2.05 6.61
C GLU A 29 3.91 -1.90 5.68
N LEU A 30 4.55 -3.02 5.31
CA LEU A 30 5.61 -3.03 4.31
C LEU A 30 5.13 -2.37 3.00
N GLY A 31 3.96 -2.75 2.50
CA GLY A 31 3.36 -2.14 1.31
C GLY A 31 3.20 -0.62 1.43
N ILE A 32 2.81 -0.11 2.59
CA ILE A 32 2.65 1.33 2.85
C ILE A 32 4.00 2.05 2.83
N HIS A 33 5.02 1.49 3.47
CA HIS A 33 6.38 2.02 3.38
C HIS A 33 6.87 2.09 1.93
N LEU A 34 6.60 1.06 1.12
CA LEU A 34 6.99 1.03 -0.28
C LEU A 34 6.25 2.08 -1.11
N VAL A 35 4.92 2.15 -1.01
CA VAL A 35 4.14 3.13 -1.77
C VAL A 35 4.56 4.55 -1.38
N HIS A 36 4.76 4.82 -0.09
CA HIS A 36 5.30 6.08 0.39
C HIS A 36 6.68 6.38 -0.22
N ALA A 37 7.64 5.46 -0.11
CA ALA A 37 8.99 5.66 -0.65
C ALA A 37 8.97 5.92 -2.18
N PHE A 38 8.23 5.12 -2.95
CA PHE A 38 8.12 5.30 -4.40
C PHE A 38 7.42 6.60 -4.78
N TYR A 39 6.36 6.99 -4.06
CA TYR A 39 5.65 8.24 -4.33
C TYR A 39 6.54 9.45 -4.07
N HIS A 40 7.22 9.49 -2.91
CA HIS A 40 8.07 10.62 -2.52
C HIS A 40 9.37 10.70 -3.33
N GLN A 41 9.87 9.57 -3.85
CA GLN A 41 11.01 9.56 -4.77
C GLN A 41 10.63 9.94 -6.21
N SER A 42 9.35 9.78 -6.59
CA SER A 42 8.87 10.09 -7.94
C SER A 42 8.95 11.59 -8.25
N LYS A 43 9.26 11.94 -9.50
CA LYS A 43 9.41 13.33 -9.98
C LYS A 43 8.69 13.52 -11.31
N GLY A 44 8.37 14.78 -11.62
CA GLY A 44 7.80 15.17 -12.92
C GLY A 44 6.54 14.38 -13.29
N ILE A 45 6.53 13.84 -14.52
CA ILE A 45 5.39 13.13 -15.10
C ILE A 45 5.04 11.85 -14.30
N ASP A 46 6.02 11.16 -13.73
CA ASP A 46 5.77 9.93 -12.97
C ASP A 46 5.00 10.22 -11.68
N ARG A 47 5.33 11.34 -11.01
CA ARG A 47 4.58 11.80 -9.83
C ARG A 47 3.14 12.16 -10.18
N LEU A 48 2.93 12.88 -11.28
CA LEU A 48 1.59 13.26 -11.75
C LEU A 48 0.73 12.04 -12.13
N ARG A 49 1.36 10.96 -12.60
CA ARG A 49 0.68 9.72 -13.02
C ARG A 49 0.59 8.66 -11.92
N PHE A 50 1.17 8.91 -10.74
CA PHE A 50 1.35 7.89 -9.70
C PHE A 50 0.01 7.29 -9.24
N PHE A 51 -0.98 8.14 -8.96
CA PHE A 51 -2.35 7.75 -8.60
C PHE A 51 -3.34 7.91 -9.76
N ASN A 52 -2.91 7.62 -10.99
CA ASN A 52 -3.82 7.69 -12.14
C ASN A 52 -5.05 6.78 -11.94
N ASN A 53 -6.21 7.17 -12.49
CA ASN A 53 -7.40 6.32 -12.59
C ASN A 53 -8.05 5.83 -11.28
N ASN A 54 -7.79 6.48 -10.13
CA ASN A 54 -8.44 6.20 -8.83
C ASN A 54 -8.32 4.73 -8.34
N TRP A 55 -7.41 3.92 -8.91
CA TRP A 55 -7.33 2.49 -8.57
C TRP A 55 -6.93 2.29 -7.11
N ILE A 56 -6.03 3.13 -6.57
CA ILE A 56 -5.58 3.02 -5.17
C ILE A 56 -6.73 3.28 -4.20
N THR A 57 -7.59 4.26 -4.51
CA THR A 57 -8.79 4.57 -3.73
C THR A 57 -9.76 3.40 -3.73
N LYS A 58 -9.91 2.71 -4.88
CA LYS A 58 -10.75 1.51 -4.99
C LYS A 58 -10.19 0.33 -4.21
N LEU A 59 -8.86 0.11 -4.25
CA LEU A 59 -8.22 -0.96 -3.48
C LEU A 59 -8.25 -0.70 -1.97
N ALA A 60 -8.01 0.55 -1.55
CA ALA A 60 -8.04 0.95 -0.14
C ALA A 60 -9.46 1.09 0.41
N GLY A 61 -10.49 1.14 -0.46
CA GLY A 61 -11.88 1.36 -0.07
C GLY A 61 -12.19 2.79 0.39
N THR A 62 -11.21 3.70 0.32
CA THR A 62 -11.34 5.10 0.75
C THR A 62 -10.29 5.98 0.05
N LYS A 63 -10.54 7.29 -0.02
CA LYS A 63 -9.56 8.28 -0.50
C LYS A 63 -8.47 8.60 0.54
N ARG A 64 -8.65 8.17 1.79
CA ARG A 64 -7.75 8.53 2.90
C ARG A 64 -6.28 8.23 2.60
N LEU A 65 -5.96 7.03 2.12
CA LEU A 65 -4.58 6.63 1.85
C LEU A 65 -3.91 7.54 0.80
N GLN A 66 -4.62 7.83 -0.29
CA GLN A 66 -4.10 8.73 -1.33
C GLN A 66 -3.88 10.13 -0.77
N ASN A 67 -4.86 10.67 -0.05
CA ASN A 67 -4.75 11.98 0.57
C ASN A 67 -3.56 12.05 1.54
N ASP A 68 -3.40 11.05 2.41
CA ASP A 68 -2.33 11.05 3.41
C ASP A 68 -0.93 11.03 2.74
N LEU A 69 -0.76 10.27 1.66
CA LEU A 69 0.46 10.26 0.86
C LEU A 69 0.69 11.61 0.17
N GLU A 70 -0.36 12.22 -0.40
CA GLU A 70 -0.28 13.53 -1.06
C GLU A 70 0.05 14.66 -0.07
N PHE A 71 -0.48 14.59 1.15
CA PHE A 71 -0.20 15.53 2.24
C PHE A 71 1.16 15.26 2.93
N GLY A 72 1.85 14.19 2.56
CA GLY A 72 3.19 13.89 3.08
C GLY A 72 3.21 13.37 4.50
N LYS A 73 2.15 12.67 4.93
CA LYS A 73 2.16 11.93 6.19
C LYS A 73 3.18 10.79 6.13
N THR A 74 3.81 10.51 7.27
CA THR A 74 4.74 9.38 7.36
C THR A 74 4.00 8.05 7.29
N PRO A 75 4.68 6.94 6.93
CA PRO A 75 4.07 5.61 6.96
C PRO A 75 3.46 5.28 8.32
N GLU A 76 4.11 5.67 9.43
CA GLU A 76 3.66 5.43 10.79
C GLU A 76 2.34 6.17 11.08
N GLU A 77 2.23 7.42 10.63
CA GLU A 77 0.99 8.19 10.76
C GLU A 77 -0.16 7.60 9.93
N ILE A 78 0.16 7.14 8.72
CA ILE A 78 -0.80 6.46 7.83
C ILE A 78 -1.29 5.17 8.50
N ILE A 79 -0.38 4.35 9.05
CA ILE A 79 -0.70 3.09 9.73
C ILE A 79 -1.54 3.35 10.98
N ALA A 80 -1.17 4.34 11.78
CA ALA A 80 -1.92 4.72 12.97
C ALA A 80 -3.36 5.16 12.63
N SER A 81 -3.59 5.73 11.44
CA SER A 81 -4.88 6.31 11.04
C SER A 81 -6.04 5.31 10.95
N TRP A 82 -5.76 4.01 10.77
CA TRP A 82 -6.79 2.96 10.71
C TRP A 82 -6.81 2.05 11.94
N GLN A 83 -5.94 2.30 12.92
CA GLN A 83 -5.81 1.41 14.07
C GLN A 83 -7.09 1.37 14.91
N PHE A 84 -7.80 2.50 14.97
CA PHE A 84 -9.09 2.57 15.65
C PHE A 84 -10.13 1.65 14.99
N GLU A 85 -10.34 1.77 13.68
CA GLU A 85 -11.29 0.94 12.93
C GLU A 85 -10.88 -0.53 12.91
N LEU A 86 -9.57 -0.82 12.87
CA LEU A 86 -9.05 -2.17 12.98
C LEU A 86 -9.42 -2.80 14.34
N ASN A 87 -9.31 -2.04 15.43
CA ASN A 87 -9.70 -2.51 16.75
C ASN A 87 -11.21 -2.75 16.84
N GLN A 88 -12.02 -1.85 16.27
CA GLN A 88 -13.47 -2.06 16.19
C GLN A 88 -13.83 -3.31 15.37
N PHE A 89 -13.14 -3.53 14.25
CA PHE A 89 -13.35 -4.71 13.42
C PHE A 89 -12.94 -6.00 14.14
N LYS A 90 -11.84 -6.00 14.90
CA LYS A 90 -11.42 -7.14 15.73
C LYS A 90 -12.49 -7.54 16.75
N LEU A 91 -13.09 -6.54 17.43
CA LEU A 91 -14.20 -6.77 18.37
C LEU A 91 -15.45 -7.31 17.68
N LEU A 92 -15.78 -6.79 16.49
CA LEU A 92 -16.90 -7.27 15.70
C LEU A 92 -16.70 -8.72 15.21
N LYS A 93 -15.51 -8.99 14.64
CA LYS A 93 -15.12 -10.29 14.07
C LYS A 93 -15.18 -11.40 15.12
N ALA A 94 -14.82 -11.12 16.37
CA ALA A 94 -14.81 -12.10 17.46
C ALA A 94 -16.15 -12.83 17.65
N LYS A 95 -17.28 -12.17 17.34
CA LYS A 95 -18.63 -12.78 17.44
C LYS A 95 -18.89 -13.87 16.39
N TYR A 96 -18.10 -13.90 15.33
CA TYR A 96 -18.32 -14.74 14.15
C TYR A 96 -17.13 -15.66 13.86
N LEU A 97 -16.13 -15.70 14.75
CA LEU A 97 -15.00 -16.62 14.60
C LEU A 97 -15.45 -18.06 14.87
N LEU A 98 -15.15 -18.95 13.93
CA LEU A 98 -15.28 -20.39 14.10
C LEU A 98 -13.94 -21.05 14.48
N TYR A 99 -12.84 -20.32 14.32
CA TYR A 99 -11.46 -20.71 14.61
C TYR A 99 -10.61 -19.46 14.88
#